data_AF-A0A0F4G631-F1
#
_entry.id   AF-A0A0F4G631-F1
#
_cell.length_a   1.000
_cell.length_b   1.000
_cell.length_c   1.000
_cell.angle_alpha   90.00
_cell.angle_beta   90.00
_cell.angle_gamma   90.00
#
_symmetry.space_group_name_H-M   'P 1'
#
loop_
_entity.id
_entity.type
_entity.pdbx_description
1 polymer ?
#
loop_
_entity_poly.entity_id
_entity_poly.type
_entity_poly.pdbx_seq_one_letter_code
_entity_poly.pdbx_strand_id
1 'polypeptide(L)'
;MAWFLWDDVGLDAMMQKYESHFYPAFSSLPYPVEKADAFRIMVLKWFGGVYGDIDSQPLRHPSKWVYSSDLEAWTDERGHEYAQRQTPQSAHVPPHDAPSSYASIAGALHTSNSTVNAIFGIEADNPPEPDDAYWRMGYTYPVQLTNWALAMAPHHAVADRFLVALTSRIRNDKDNLPRIDPLDITGPPALTRVVKEYAEKNEADFEWQSLSSRSDHPGGRAKIVAGDMLILPITGFSPGRGRIGNMGSQSTGHPAARLQHMAAGSWRKANLQVEYGKFCRTIFGLCREWSKFPDP
;
A
#
# COMPACT_ATOMS: atom_id res chain seq x y z
N MET A 1 9.64 18.95 -17.94
CA MET A 1 9.02 17.75 -17.32
C MET A 1 9.05 16.66 -18.37
N ALA A 2 9.62 15.50 -18.05
CA ALA A 2 9.63 14.35 -18.94
C ALA A 2 8.55 13.38 -18.48
N TRP A 3 7.79 12.84 -19.42
CA TRP A 3 6.77 11.83 -19.17
C TRP A 3 7.27 10.51 -19.73
N PHE A 4 7.29 9.48 -18.90
CA PHE A 4 7.66 8.13 -19.31
C PHE A 4 6.39 7.28 -19.31
N LEU A 5 6.03 6.76 -20.47
CA LEU A 5 4.99 5.75 -20.58
C LEU A 5 5.66 4.38 -20.56
N TRP A 6 5.17 3.52 -19.68
CA TRP A 6 5.65 2.17 -19.51
C TRP A 6 4.57 1.22 -20.05
N ASP A 7 4.85 0.62 -21.20
CA ASP A 7 4.04 -0.46 -21.77
C ASP A 7 4.56 -1.83 -21.29
N ASP A 8 3.94 -2.91 -21.74
CA ASP A 8 4.33 -4.27 -21.34
C ASP A 8 5.82 -4.57 -21.63
N VAL A 9 6.34 -4.06 -22.75
CA VAL A 9 7.75 -4.21 -23.13
C VAL A 9 8.65 -3.43 -22.17
N GLY A 10 8.25 -2.22 -21.79
CA GLY A 10 8.95 -1.41 -20.80
C GLY A 10 8.96 -2.06 -19.41
N LEU A 11 7.82 -2.61 -18.97
CA LEU A 11 7.69 -3.35 -17.71
C LEU A 11 8.69 -4.50 -17.68
N ASP A 12 8.69 -5.34 -18.72
CA ASP A 12 9.60 -6.48 -18.85
C ASP A 12 11.06 -6.03 -18.88
N ALA A 13 11.39 -4.99 -19.64
CA ALA A 13 12.77 -4.48 -19.74
C ALA A 13 13.31 -3.99 -18.39
N MET A 14 12.49 -3.30 -17.58
CA MET A 14 12.92 -2.85 -16.25
C MET A 14 13.04 -4.01 -15.28
N MET A 15 12.10 -4.95 -15.29
CA MET A 15 12.18 -6.14 -14.44
C MET A 15 13.42 -6.99 -14.78
N GLN A 16 13.71 -7.21 -16.06
CA GLN A 16 14.92 -7.93 -16.48
C GLN A 16 16.21 -7.19 -16.11
N LYS A 17 16.22 -5.86 -16.21
CA LYS A 17 17.41 -5.05 -15.91
C LYS A 17 17.69 -4.97 -14.41
N TYR A 18 16.67 -4.68 -13.61
CA TYR A 18 16.83 -4.33 -12.20
C TYR A 18 16.53 -5.51 -11.26
N GLU A 19 15.67 -6.44 -11.67
CA GLU A 19 15.13 -7.52 -10.84
C GLU A 19 15.19 -8.87 -11.57
N SER A 20 16.31 -9.15 -12.25
CA SER A 20 16.48 -10.32 -13.14
C SER A 20 16.16 -11.66 -12.48
N HIS A 21 16.46 -11.80 -11.19
CA HIS A 21 16.16 -13.00 -10.39
C HIS A 21 14.66 -13.15 -10.09
N PHE A 22 13.93 -12.03 -10.00
CA PHE A 22 12.50 -12.01 -9.75
C PHE A 22 11.68 -12.06 -11.05
N TYR A 23 12.26 -11.66 -12.19
CA TYR A 23 11.57 -11.64 -13.49
C TYR A 23 10.83 -12.94 -13.86
N PRO A 24 11.37 -14.16 -13.64
CA PRO A 24 10.61 -15.39 -13.90
C PRO A 24 9.31 -15.47 -13.09
N ALA A 25 9.31 -15.04 -11.84
CA ALA A 25 8.10 -14.98 -11.02
C ALA A 25 7.14 -13.89 -11.54
N PHE A 26 7.64 -12.67 -11.79
CA PHE A 26 6.85 -11.57 -12.34
C PHE A 26 6.15 -11.93 -13.66
N SER A 27 6.89 -12.53 -14.59
CA SER A 27 6.37 -12.94 -15.91
C SER A 27 5.28 -14.02 -15.82
N SER A 28 5.28 -14.81 -14.75
CA SER A 28 4.29 -15.87 -14.50
C SER A 28 2.96 -15.40 -13.89
N LEU A 29 2.86 -14.12 -13.50
CA LEU A 29 1.61 -13.56 -12.98
C LEU A 29 0.50 -13.63 -14.04
N PRO A 30 -0.65 -14.27 -13.74
CA PRO A 30 -1.69 -14.54 -14.73
C PRO A 30 -2.41 -13.28 -15.22
N TYR A 31 -2.55 -12.24 -14.39
CA TYR A 31 -3.37 -11.08 -14.72
C TYR A 31 -2.54 -9.79 -14.87
N PRO A 32 -2.85 -8.93 -15.86
CA PRO A 32 -2.17 -7.64 -16.03
C PRO A 32 -2.23 -6.72 -14.80
N VAL A 33 -3.34 -6.79 -14.04
CA VAL A 33 -3.48 -6.02 -12.80
C VAL A 33 -2.43 -6.43 -11.76
N GLU A 34 -2.08 -7.71 -11.69
CA GLU A 34 -1.07 -8.18 -10.74
C GLU A 34 0.32 -7.70 -11.15
N LYS A 35 0.60 -7.68 -12.45
CA LYS A 35 1.84 -7.10 -12.99
C LYS A 35 1.93 -5.62 -12.67
N ALA A 36 0.85 -4.85 -12.84
CA ALA A 36 0.81 -3.43 -12.47
C ALA A 36 0.99 -3.21 -10.96
N ASP A 37 0.39 -4.05 -10.13
CA ASP A 37 0.54 -4.05 -8.67
C ASP A 37 1.96 -4.39 -8.21
N ALA A 38 2.63 -5.35 -8.85
CA ALA A 38 4.04 -5.63 -8.57
C ALA A 38 4.93 -4.49 -9.10
N PHE A 39 4.65 -3.99 -10.30
CA PHE A 39 5.46 -2.97 -10.97
C PHE A 39 5.49 -1.64 -10.20
N ARG A 40 4.35 -1.18 -9.66
CA ARG A 40 4.33 0.06 -8.84
C ARG A 40 5.27 -0.01 -7.62
N ILE A 41 5.39 -1.18 -6.99
CA ILE A 41 6.33 -1.39 -5.88
C ILE A 41 7.77 -1.38 -6.40
N MET A 42 8.05 -1.99 -7.56
CA MET A 42 9.40 -2.02 -8.14
C MET A 42 9.87 -0.63 -8.57
N VAL A 43 8.98 0.18 -9.18
CA VAL A 43 9.30 1.56 -9.54
C VAL A 43 9.70 2.35 -8.30
N LEU A 44 8.94 2.22 -7.21
CA LEU A 44 9.27 2.89 -5.94
C LEU A 44 10.54 2.33 -5.30
N LYS A 45 10.79 1.01 -5.38
CA LYS A 45 12.04 0.41 -4.90
C LYS A 45 13.26 1.03 -5.58
N TRP A 46 13.22 1.21 -6.89
CA TRP A 46 14.40 1.65 -7.65
C TRP A 46 14.53 3.16 -7.80
N PHE A 47 13.41 3.87 -7.91
CA PHE A 47 13.41 5.31 -8.20
C PHE A 47 12.86 6.15 -7.05
N GLY A 48 12.19 5.51 -6.08
CA GLY A 48 11.50 6.20 -5.01
C GLY A 48 10.35 7.08 -5.51
N GLY A 49 9.90 7.97 -4.64
CA GLY A 49 8.88 8.96 -4.96
C GLY A 49 7.49 8.52 -4.53
N VAL A 50 6.49 8.88 -5.33
CA VAL A 50 5.07 8.74 -5.02
C VAL A 50 4.37 8.01 -6.16
N TYR A 51 3.63 6.96 -5.81
CA TYR A 51 2.70 6.30 -6.71
C TYR A 51 1.26 6.69 -6.36
N GLY A 52 0.44 6.87 -7.39
CA GLY A 52 -1.00 7.01 -7.29
C GLY A 52 -1.66 6.48 -8.56
N ASP A 53 -2.77 5.76 -8.42
CA ASP A 53 -3.59 5.32 -9.55
C ASP A 53 -4.07 6.54 -10.36
N ILE A 54 -4.29 6.35 -11.67
CA ILE A 54 -4.59 7.43 -12.61
C ILE A 54 -5.87 8.19 -12.28
N ASP A 55 -6.82 7.56 -11.59
CA ASP A 55 -8.05 8.15 -11.09
C ASP A 55 -7.93 8.66 -9.64
N SER A 56 -6.72 9.07 -9.24
CA SER A 56 -6.47 9.75 -7.97
C SER A 56 -6.35 11.26 -8.15
N GLN A 57 -6.99 12.02 -7.25
CA GLN A 57 -6.91 13.48 -7.21
C GLN A 57 -6.11 13.95 -5.98
N PRO A 58 -4.95 14.61 -6.16
CA PRO A 58 -4.22 15.20 -5.04
C PRO A 58 -5.02 16.36 -4.44
N LEU A 59 -5.37 16.25 -3.15
CA LEU A 59 -5.99 17.31 -2.36
C LEU A 59 -4.94 18.23 -1.73
N ARG A 60 -3.72 17.69 -1.56
CA ARG A 60 -2.50 18.41 -1.16
C ARG A 60 -1.38 18.01 -2.10
N HIS A 61 -0.50 18.95 -2.40
CA HIS A 61 0.71 18.67 -3.18
C HIS A 61 1.54 17.58 -2.44
N PRO A 62 2.10 16.56 -3.14
CA PRO A 62 2.84 15.48 -2.48
C PRO A 62 3.99 15.92 -1.58
N SER A 63 4.68 17.02 -1.94
CA SER A 63 5.72 17.63 -1.08
C SER A 63 5.19 18.25 0.22
N LYS A 64 3.87 18.23 0.44
CA LYS A 64 3.17 18.74 1.62
C LYS A 64 2.33 17.62 2.26
N TRP A 65 2.68 16.35 2.04
CA TRP A 65 1.99 15.23 2.66
C TRP A 65 2.39 14.96 4.10
N VAL A 66 3.61 15.36 4.48
CA VAL A 66 4.14 15.21 5.84
C VAL A 66 4.10 16.57 6.54
N TYR A 67 3.36 16.66 7.64
CA TYR A 67 3.36 17.81 8.54
C TYR A 67 4.18 17.53 9.80
N SER A 68 4.59 18.59 10.50
CA SER A 68 5.33 18.44 11.77
C SER A 68 4.57 17.63 12.81
N SER A 69 3.24 17.81 12.88
CA SER A 69 2.35 17.05 13.77
C SER A 69 2.27 15.56 13.41
N ASP A 70 2.53 15.20 12.15
CA ASP A 70 2.53 13.80 11.71
C ASP A 70 3.77 13.04 12.21
N LEU A 71 4.80 13.78 12.64
CA LEU A 71 6.09 13.25 13.11
C LEU A 71 6.18 13.14 14.64
N GLU A 72 5.18 13.68 15.35
CA GLU A 72 5.12 13.62 16.81
C GLU A 72 4.94 12.18 17.29
N ALA A 73 5.58 11.86 18.42
CA ALA A 73 5.43 10.56 19.06
C ALA A 73 3.95 10.26 19.37
N TRP A 74 3.63 8.98 19.46
CA TRP A 74 2.27 8.54 19.76
C TRP A 74 2.28 7.35 20.69
N THR A 75 1.22 7.24 21.47
CA THR A 75 1.06 6.19 22.48
C THR A 75 -0.15 5.34 22.11
N ASP A 76 -0.01 4.02 22.15
CA ASP A 76 -1.16 3.12 21.98
C ASP A 76 -2.02 3.03 23.27
N GLU A 77 -3.16 2.35 23.17
CA GLU A 77 -4.08 2.14 24.30
C GLU A 77 -3.45 1.36 25.47
N ARG A 78 -2.31 0.68 25.24
CA ARG A 78 -1.55 -0.07 26.26
C ARG A 78 -0.43 0.77 26.88
N GLY A 79 -0.24 2.02 26.45
CA GLY A 79 0.76 2.92 26.99
C GLY A 79 2.14 2.83 26.34
N HIS A 80 2.30 2.09 25.23
CA HIS A 80 3.57 2.01 24.52
C HIS A 80 3.75 3.21 23.60
N GLU A 81 4.89 3.88 23.70
CA GLU A 81 5.23 5.05 22.90
C GLU A 81 6.04 4.66 21.65
N TYR A 82 5.67 5.24 20.52
CA TYR A 82 6.31 5.06 19.22
C TYR A 82 6.71 6.42 18.66
N ALA A 83 7.93 6.53 18.16
CA ALA A 83 8.50 7.77 17.67
C ALA A 83 9.42 7.53 16.47
N GLN A 84 9.81 8.63 15.81
CA GLN A 84 10.80 8.57 14.75
C GLN A 84 12.14 8.05 15.27
N ARG A 85 12.79 7.21 14.47
CA ARG A 85 14.15 6.76 14.70
C ARG A 85 14.93 6.87 13.41
N GLN A 86 16.21 7.22 13.50
CA GLN A 86 17.09 7.10 12.35
C GLN A 86 17.29 5.61 12.05
N THR A 87 16.62 5.12 11.02
CA THR A 87 16.93 3.81 10.46
C THR A 87 18.17 3.96 9.58
N PRO A 88 19.26 3.23 9.85
CA PRO A 88 20.35 3.13 8.89
C PRO A 88 19.80 2.54 7.60
N GLN A 89 19.59 3.36 6.58
CA GLN A 89 19.30 2.82 5.26
C GLN A 89 20.58 2.16 4.74
N SER A 90 20.47 0.91 4.29
CA SER A 90 21.56 0.25 3.57
C SER A 90 22.02 1.18 2.45
N ALA A 91 23.33 1.43 2.36
CA ALA A 91 23.89 2.24 1.27
C ALA A 91 23.38 1.69 -0.07
N HIS A 92 22.57 2.49 -0.77
CA HIS A 92 22.13 2.09 -2.09
C HIS A 92 23.34 2.09 -3.01
N VAL A 93 23.67 0.92 -3.56
CA VAL A 93 24.68 0.78 -4.62
C VAL A 93 23.93 0.74 -5.94
N PRO A 94 24.01 1.79 -6.78
CA PRO A 94 23.44 1.76 -8.11
C PRO A 94 23.98 0.57 -8.91
N PRO A 95 23.22 0.02 -9.88
CA PRO A 95 23.77 -0.90 -10.86
C PRO A 95 25.05 -0.32 -11.49
N HIS A 96 26.04 -1.17 -11.77
CA HIS A 96 27.36 -0.72 -12.27
C HIS A 96 27.26 0.05 -13.61
N ASP A 97 26.21 -0.16 -14.38
CA ASP A 97 25.91 0.52 -15.64
C ASP A 97 24.93 1.70 -15.48
N ALA A 98 24.54 2.06 -14.26
CA ALA A 98 23.62 3.16 -14.02
C ALA A 98 24.24 4.50 -14.49
N PRO A 99 23.46 5.36 -15.17
CA PRO A 99 23.94 6.69 -15.55
C PRO A 99 24.45 7.45 -14.32
N SER A 100 25.51 8.25 -14.48
CA SER A 100 26.07 9.07 -13.40
C SER A 100 25.05 10.04 -12.77
N SER A 101 24.02 10.43 -13.53
CA SER A 101 22.87 11.20 -13.03
C SER A 101 22.03 10.42 -12.02
N TYR A 102 21.82 9.12 -12.24
CA TYR A 102 21.11 8.25 -11.29
C TYR A 102 21.91 8.09 -10.00
N ALA A 103 23.22 7.85 -10.09
CA ALA A 103 24.09 7.76 -8.92
C ALA A 103 24.11 9.08 -8.11
N SER A 104 24.05 10.23 -8.79
CA SER A 104 23.97 11.54 -8.16
C SER A 104 22.63 11.77 -7.45
N ILE A 105 21.52 11.38 -8.06
CA ILE A 105 20.17 11.47 -7.45
C ILE A 105 20.06 10.52 -6.26
N ALA A 106 20.51 9.28 -6.43
CA ALA A 106 20.59 8.28 -5.37
C ALA A 106 21.40 8.77 -4.17
N GLY A 107 22.60 9.33 -4.43
CA GLY A 107 23.44 9.91 -3.39
C GLY A 107 22.76 11.06 -2.66
N ALA A 108 22.10 11.98 -3.38
CA ALA A 108 21.36 13.09 -2.79
C ALA A 108 20.19 12.61 -1.90
N LEU A 109 19.45 11.58 -2.34
CA LEU A 109 18.39 10.96 -1.55
C LEU A 109 18.93 10.25 -0.30
N HIS A 110 20.11 9.61 -0.38
CA HIS A 110 20.76 8.92 0.73
C HIS A 110 21.35 9.88 1.78
N THR A 111 21.74 11.10 1.37
CA THR A 111 22.23 12.15 2.27
C THR A 111 21.12 12.94 2.96
N SER A 112 19.86 12.73 2.55
CA SER A 112 18.72 13.33 3.22
C SER A 112 18.55 12.69 4.59
N ASN A 113 18.63 13.49 5.66
CA ASN A 113 18.16 13.11 7.01
C ASN A 113 16.63 12.96 7.05
N SER A 114 16.02 12.36 6.02
CA SER A 114 14.58 12.13 5.98
C SER A 114 14.23 11.20 7.12
N THR A 115 13.38 11.69 8.01
CA THR A 115 12.88 10.90 9.13
C THR A 115 11.69 10.02 8.74
N VAL A 116 11.20 10.16 7.50
CA VAL A 116 10.16 9.32 6.89
C VAL A 116 10.66 8.78 5.56
N ASN A 117 10.70 7.46 5.44
CA ASN A 117 11.19 6.74 4.25
C ASN A 117 10.10 5.94 3.53
N ALA A 118 8.93 5.80 4.13
CA ALA A 118 7.76 5.26 3.46
C ALA A 118 6.48 5.94 3.96
N ILE A 119 5.50 6.12 3.07
CA ILE A 119 4.17 6.61 3.41
C ILE A 119 3.14 5.62 2.88
N PHE A 120 2.30 5.11 3.77
CA PHE A 120 1.15 4.28 3.43
C PHE A 120 -0.12 4.94 3.96
N GLY A 121 -1.27 4.63 3.36
CA GLY A 121 -2.55 5.12 3.87
C GLY A 121 -3.52 3.98 4.16
N ILE A 122 -4.34 4.16 5.17
CA ILE A 122 -5.40 3.22 5.52
C ILE A 122 -6.56 3.36 4.51
N GLU A 123 -7.08 2.23 4.01
CA GLU A 123 -8.29 2.16 3.17
C GLU A 123 -9.49 1.55 3.89
N ALA A 124 -9.22 0.72 4.89
CA ALA A 124 -10.22 0.12 5.76
C ALA A 124 -9.81 0.31 7.21
N ASP A 125 -10.70 0.86 8.03
CA ASP A 125 -10.48 1.07 9.46
C ASP A 125 -11.69 0.55 10.23
N ASN A 126 -11.62 -0.72 10.63
CA ASN A 126 -12.69 -1.44 11.31
C ASN A 126 -12.26 -1.89 12.71
N PRO A 127 -13.20 -1.90 13.68
CA PRO A 127 -12.90 -2.39 15.01
C PRO A 127 -12.45 -3.86 14.98
N PRO A 128 -11.51 -4.25 15.85
CA PRO A 128 -11.08 -5.65 15.97
C PRO A 128 -12.10 -6.45 16.79
N GLU A 129 -12.86 -7.34 16.15
CA GLU A 129 -13.75 -8.32 16.80
C GLU A 129 -14.83 -7.72 17.76
N PRO A 130 -15.90 -8.45 18.11
CA PRO A 130 -16.33 -9.74 17.57
C PRO A 130 -17.10 -9.65 16.23
N ASP A 131 -17.27 -8.45 15.67
CA ASP A 131 -18.20 -8.25 14.56
C ASP A 131 -17.70 -8.77 13.20
N ASP A 132 -16.38 -9.04 13.05
CA ASP A 132 -15.70 -9.50 11.82
C ASP A 132 -16.18 -8.74 10.55
N ALA A 133 -16.76 -7.54 10.70
CA ALA A 133 -17.63 -6.96 9.67
C ALA A 133 -16.86 -6.45 8.44
N TYR A 134 -15.55 -6.32 8.55
CA TYR A 134 -14.68 -5.84 7.48
C TYR A 134 -14.74 -6.74 6.24
N TRP A 135 -14.90 -8.06 6.38
CA TRP A 135 -15.03 -8.96 5.22
C TRP A 135 -16.35 -8.78 4.47
N ARG A 136 -17.43 -8.39 5.17
CA ARG A 136 -18.72 -8.07 4.53
C ARG A 136 -18.62 -6.85 3.60
N MET A 137 -17.65 -5.98 3.88
CA MET A 137 -17.27 -4.84 3.04
C MET A 137 -16.20 -5.19 1.99
N GLY A 138 -15.73 -6.44 1.95
CA GLY A 138 -14.75 -6.92 0.97
C GLY A 138 -13.29 -6.74 1.37
N TYR A 139 -13.00 -6.37 2.62
CA TYR A 139 -11.64 -6.24 3.13
C TYR A 139 -11.12 -7.55 3.71
N THR A 140 -9.79 -7.72 3.72
CA THR A 140 -9.12 -8.90 4.28
C THR A 140 -8.59 -8.64 5.69
N TYR A 141 -8.29 -7.38 6.02
CA TYR A 141 -7.87 -6.95 7.35
C TYR A 141 -8.83 -5.90 7.92
N PRO A 142 -9.05 -5.86 9.26
CA PRO A 142 -9.82 -4.78 9.89
C PRO A 142 -9.19 -3.40 9.61
N VAL A 143 -7.87 -3.31 9.79
CA VAL A 143 -7.03 -2.19 9.35
C VAL A 143 -6.27 -2.64 8.10
N GLN A 144 -6.63 -2.11 6.94
CA GLN A 144 -6.02 -2.44 5.65
C GLN A 144 -5.44 -1.19 5.00
N LEU A 145 -4.27 -1.32 4.37
CA LEU A 145 -3.61 -0.25 3.63
C LEU A 145 -4.09 -0.22 2.17
N THR A 146 -4.04 0.96 1.55
CA THR A 146 -4.13 1.13 0.10
C THR A 146 -2.90 0.54 -0.60
N ASN A 147 -3.06 -0.03 -1.80
CA ASN A 147 -1.94 -0.21 -2.75
C ASN A 147 -2.05 0.72 -3.98
N TRP A 148 -3.16 1.43 -4.12
CA TRP A 148 -3.42 2.39 -5.18
C TRP A 148 -2.74 3.75 -4.94
N ALA A 149 -2.23 3.99 -3.74
CA ALA A 149 -1.34 5.13 -3.44
C ALA A 149 -0.36 4.78 -2.33
N LEU A 150 0.89 5.18 -2.50
CA LEU A 150 1.95 5.05 -1.50
C LEU A 150 3.16 5.91 -1.91
N ALA A 151 4.05 6.19 -0.97
CA ALA A 151 5.34 6.81 -1.24
C ALA A 151 6.47 6.01 -0.58
N MET A 152 7.65 6.02 -1.19
CA MET A 152 8.79 5.29 -0.64
C MET A 152 10.10 5.96 -1.07
N ALA A 153 11.08 5.97 -0.18
CA ALA A 153 12.47 6.16 -0.56
C ALA A 153 12.96 4.93 -1.34
N PRO A 154 13.90 5.08 -2.28
CA PRO A 154 14.50 3.93 -2.95
C PRO A 154 15.05 2.91 -1.93
N HIS A 155 14.86 1.62 -2.20
CA HIS A 155 15.38 0.50 -1.41
C HIS A 155 14.93 0.43 0.05
N HIS A 156 13.78 1.01 0.39
CA HIS A 156 13.16 0.75 1.68
C HIS A 156 12.82 -0.76 1.83
N ALA A 157 13.12 -1.34 2.98
CA ALA A 157 13.09 -2.79 3.22
C ALA A 157 11.72 -3.46 3.00
N VAL A 158 10.62 -2.70 3.07
CA VAL A 158 9.27 -3.18 2.74
C VAL A 158 9.19 -3.64 1.28
N ALA A 159 9.86 -2.95 0.35
CA ALA A 159 9.85 -3.37 -1.05
C ALA A 159 10.48 -4.75 -1.21
N ASP A 160 11.70 -4.97 -0.71
CA ASP A 160 12.36 -6.29 -0.75
C ASP A 160 11.52 -7.40 -0.14
N ARG A 161 10.87 -7.12 1.00
CA ARG A 161 9.97 -8.07 1.64
C ARG A 161 8.75 -8.39 0.79
N PHE A 162 8.22 -7.41 0.07
CA PHE A 162 7.14 -7.62 -0.88
C PHE A 162 7.57 -8.57 -2.01
N LEU A 163 8.76 -8.38 -2.61
CA LEU A 163 9.28 -9.30 -3.63
C LEU A 163 9.46 -10.71 -3.08
N VAL A 164 10.07 -10.85 -1.90
CA VAL A 164 10.29 -12.17 -1.27
C VAL A 164 8.97 -12.86 -0.99
N ALA A 165 7.99 -12.12 -0.47
CA ALA A 165 6.68 -12.66 -0.14
C ALA A 165 5.89 -13.03 -1.40
N LEU A 166 5.96 -12.22 -2.46
CA LEU A 166 5.33 -12.49 -3.75
C LEU A 166 5.99 -13.68 -4.46
N THR A 167 7.31 -13.75 -4.48
CA THR A 167 8.06 -14.90 -5.03
C THR A 167 7.68 -16.18 -4.33
N SER A 168 7.61 -16.14 -2.99
CA SER A 168 7.21 -17.30 -2.18
C SER A 168 5.77 -17.71 -2.48
N ARG A 169 4.85 -16.74 -2.62
CA ARG A 169 3.46 -17.00 -2.98
C ARG A 169 3.34 -17.67 -4.35
N ILE A 170 3.99 -17.09 -5.37
CA ILE A 170 4.01 -17.63 -6.73
C ILE A 170 4.57 -19.05 -6.76
N ARG A 171 5.66 -19.30 -6.02
CA ARG A 171 6.28 -20.63 -5.94
C ARG A 171 5.36 -21.64 -5.26
N ASN A 172 4.74 -21.28 -4.14
CA ASN A 172 3.93 -22.20 -3.34
C ASN A 172 2.58 -22.51 -3.99
N ASP A 173 2.01 -21.56 -4.72
CA ASP A 173 0.68 -21.68 -5.34
C ASP A 173 0.73 -21.85 -6.86
N LYS A 174 1.89 -22.20 -7.44
CA LYS A 174 2.13 -22.20 -8.89
C LYS A 174 0.98 -22.78 -9.73
N ASP A 175 0.42 -23.92 -9.32
CA ASP A 175 -0.65 -24.62 -10.05
C ASP A 175 -2.05 -24.02 -9.81
N ASN A 176 -2.20 -23.23 -8.75
CA ASN A 176 -3.44 -22.59 -8.34
C ASN A 176 -3.48 -21.08 -8.60
N LEU A 177 -2.38 -20.45 -9.03
CA LEU A 177 -2.28 -18.99 -9.24
C LEU A 177 -3.45 -18.40 -10.03
N PRO A 178 -3.90 -18.98 -11.17
CA PRO A 178 -5.02 -18.42 -11.93
C PRO A 178 -6.36 -18.41 -11.17
N ARG A 179 -6.48 -19.20 -10.10
CA ARG A 179 -7.71 -19.39 -9.30
C ARG A 179 -7.72 -18.56 -8.01
N ILE A 180 -6.61 -17.90 -7.69
CA ILE A 180 -6.51 -17.04 -6.51
C ILE A 180 -6.93 -15.63 -6.92
N ASP A 181 -7.68 -14.95 -6.05
CA ASP A 181 -8.07 -13.56 -6.29
C ASP A 181 -6.80 -12.69 -6.43
N PRO A 182 -6.63 -11.92 -7.53
CA PRO A 182 -5.50 -11.03 -7.73
C PRO A 182 -5.20 -10.11 -6.55
N LEU A 183 -6.25 -9.68 -5.83
CA LEU A 183 -6.11 -8.83 -4.64
C LEU A 183 -5.27 -9.51 -3.55
N ASP A 184 -5.36 -10.82 -3.42
CA ASP A 184 -4.63 -11.57 -2.40
C ASP A 184 -3.19 -11.90 -2.81
N ILE A 185 -2.84 -11.79 -4.10
CA ILE A 185 -1.48 -12.02 -4.60
C ILE A 185 -0.66 -10.74 -4.54
N THR A 186 -1.16 -9.65 -5.11
CA THR A 186 -0.41 -8.38 -5.27
C THR A 186 -1.15 -7.15 -4.77
N GLY A 187 -2.44 -7.30 -4.44
CA GLY A 187 -3.32 -6.19 -4.07
C GLY A 187 -3.08 -5.58 -2.68
N PRO A 188 -4.04 -4.75 -2.21
CA PRO A 188 -3.97 -4.14 -0.89
C PRO A 188 -3.77 -5.12 0.27
N PRO A 189 -4.42 -6.31 0.31
CA PRO A 189 -4.12 -7.33 1.32
C PRO A 189 -2.66 -7.79 1.33
N ALA A 190 -2.07 -8.04 0.16
CA ALA A 190 -0.69 -8.50 0.06
C ALA A 190 0.31 -7.45 0.58
N LEU A 191 0.11 -6.18 0.24
CA LEU A 191 0.93 -5.08 0.75
C LEU A 191 0.73 -4.88 2.27
N THR A 192 -0.52 -4.91 2.73
CA THR A 192 -0.87 -4.78 4.17
C THR A 192 -0.15 -5.84 4.99
N ARG A 193 -0.17 -7.10 4.55
CA ARG A 193 0.54 -8.20 5.22
C ARG A 193 2.03 -7.92 5.38
N VAL A 194 2.69 -7.48 4.30
CA VAL A 194 4.14 -7.21 4.31
C VAL A 194 4.50 -6.04 5.23
N VAL A 195 3.75 -4.94 5.17
CA VAL A 195 3.98 -3.78 6.03
C VAL A 195 3.71 -4.13 7.49
N LYS A 196 2.64 -4.89 7.76
CA LYS A 196 2.30 -5.40 9.09
C LYS A 196 3.41 -6.26 9.67
N GLU A 197 3.83 -7.31 8.96
CA GLU A 197 4.91 -8.20 9.39
C GLU A 197 6.23 -7.44 9.58
N TYR A 198 6.50 -6.43 8.75
CA TYR A 198 7.66 -5.56 8.91
C TYR A 198 7.56 -4.71 10.19
N ALA A 199 6.41 -4.08 10.43
CA ALA A 199 6.17 -3.25 11.61
C ALA A 199 6.30 -4.06 12.90
N GLU A 200 5.56 -5.15 13.03
CA GLU A 200 5.54 -6.01 14.23
C GLU A 200 6.92 -6.64 14.52
N LYS A 201 7.76 -6.81 13.49
CA LYS A 201 9.13 -7.32 13.66
C LYS A 201 10.13 -6.24 14.10
N ASN A 202 9.92 -4.99 13.70
CA ASN A 202 10.90 -3.90 13.90
C ASN A 202 10.47 -2.85 14.93
N GLU A 203 9.28 -3.01 15.50
CA GLU A 203 8.74 -2.16 16.56
C GLU A 203 8.33 -3.04 17.74
N ALA A 204 9.07 -2.95 18.84
CA ALA A 204 8.78 -3.74 20.03
C ALA A 204 7.39 -3.38 20.57
N ASP A 205 6.67 -4.40 21.03
CA ASP A 205 5.33 -4.28 21.61
C ASP A 205 4.27 -3.69 20.67
N PHE A 206 4.56 -3.48 19.39
CA PHE A 206 3.61 -2.94 18.43
C PHE A 206 2.52 -3.94 18.05
N GLU A 207 1.27 -3.48 18.09
CA GLU A 207 0.11 -4.21 17.56
C GLU A 207 -0.49 -3.47 16.37
N TRP A 208 -0.67 -4.15 15.24
CA TRP A 208 -1.20 -3.53 14.02
C TRP A 208 -2.53 -2.80 14.22
N GLN A 209 -3.41 -3.34 15.05
CA GLN A 209 -4.72 -2.78 15.37
C GLN A 209 -4.65 -1.40 16.04
N SER A 210 -3.56 -1.11 16.74
CA SER A 210 -3.32 0.20 17.37
C SER A 210 -3.21 1.35 16.37
N LEU A 211 -3.10 1.06 15.06
CA LEU A 211 -3.16 2.08 14.00
C LEU A 211 -4.53 2.72 13.85
N SER A 212 -5.62 1.99 14.17
CA SER A 212 -6.96 2.56 14.19
C SER A 212 -6.99 3.81 15.07
N SER A 213 -7.75 4.82 14.66
CA SER A 213 -7.91 6.06 15.44
C SER A 213 -9.37 6.36 15.74
N ARG A 214 -10.24 5.34 15.61
CA ARG A 214 -11.69 5.50 15.71
C ARG A 214 -12.16 5.84 17.12
N SER A 215 -11.47 5.35 18.16
CA SER A 215 -11.76 5.60 19.57
C SER A 215 -11.37 7.01 19.99
N ASP A 216 -10.23 7.53 19.51
CA ASP A 216 -9.56 8.66 20.15
C ASP A 216 -9.56 9.96 19.33
N HIS A 217 -9.64 9.88 18.00
CA HIS A 217 -9.50 11.06 17.13
C HIS A 217 -10.42 11.00 15.91
N PRO A 218 -11.51 11.79 15.87
CA PRO A 218 -12.36 11.92 14.69
C PRO A 218 -11.53 12.30 13.46
N GLY A 219 -11.48 11.41 12.47
CA GLY A 219 -10.70 11.56 11.24
C GLY A 219 -9.28 11.01 11.27
N GLY A 220 -8.84 10.53 12.44
CA GLY A 220 -7.58 9.86 12.68
C GLY A 220 -6.33 10.74 12.63
N ARG A 221 -5.24 10.21 13.17
CA ARG A 221 -3.92 10.85 13.19
C ARG A 221 -2.94 10.00 12.41
N ALA A 222 -1.98 10.65 11.74
CA ALA A 222 -0.87 9.95 11.13
C ALA A 222 0.07 9.38 12.21
N LYS A 223 0.56 8.16 12.03
CA LYS A 223 1.35 7.44 13.02
C LYS A 223 2.67 6.98 12.42
N ILE A 224 3.77 7.26 13.11
CA ILE A 224 5.08 6.74 12.74
C ILE A 224 5.21 5.29 13.25
N VAL A 225 5.63 4.38 12.39
CA VAL A 225 5.78 2.96 12.69
C VAL A 225 7.16 2.49 12.23
N ALA A 226 7.79 1.61 13.01
CA ALA A 226 9.11 1.06 12.73
C ALA A 226 10.21 2.14 12.58
N GLY A 227 9.99 3.33 13.14
CA GLY A 227 10.92 4.47 13.12
C GLY A 227 10.86 5.37 11.89
N ASP A 228 10.46 4.88 10.71
CA ASP A 228 10.51 5.65 9.46
C ASP A 228 9.32 5.48 8.50
N MET A 229 8.30 4.71 8.87
CA MET A 229 7.08 4.59 8.07
C MET A 229 5.99 5.51 8.62
N LEU A 230 5.49 6.43 7.80
CA LEU A 230 4.32 7.23 8.14
C LEU A 230 3.04 6.54 7.64
N ILE A 231 2.18 6.11 8.56
CA ILE A 231 0.88 5.55 8.25
C ILE A 231 -0.17 6.66 8.37
N LEU A 232 -0.74 7.06 7.25
CA LEU A 232 -1.81 8.05 7.19
C LEU A 232 -3.16 7.41 7.57
N PRO A 233 -4.01 8.13 8.31
CA PRO A 233 -5.33 7.61 8.68
C PRO A 233 -6.21 7.45 7.43
N ILE A 234 -7.37 6.81 7.57
CA ILE A 234 -8.30 6.64 6.45
C ILE A 234 -8.69 7.97 5.79
N THR A 235 -8.78 9.06 6.55
CA THR A 235 -9.01 10.41 5.99
C THR A 235 -7.86 10.90 5.11
N GLY A 236 -6.63 10.44 5.35
CA GLY A 236 -5.45 10.87 4.60
C GLY A 236 -5.51 10.47 3.14
N PHE A 237 -5.72 9.19 2.86
CA PHE A 237 -5.78 8.66 1.49
C PHE A 237 -7.20 8.28 1.04
N SER A 238 -8.12 7.96 1.94
CA SER A 238 -9.51 7.62 1.58
C SER A 238 -10.55 8.60 2.17
N PRO A 239 -10.42 9.94 2.01
CA PRO A 239 -11.42 10.90 2.45
C PRO A 239 -12.69 10.84 1.59
N GLY A 240 -13.77 11.42 2.11
CA GLY A 240 -15.01 11.65 1.36
C GLY A 240 -15.87 10.40 1.19
N ARG A 241 -15.66 9.34 1.99
CA ARG A 241 -16.51 8.15 1.93
C ARG A 241 -17.95 8.49 2.36
N GLY A 242 -18.92 7.88 1.68
CA GLY A 242 -20.35 8.04 2.01
C GLY A 242 -20.71 7.50 3.40
N ARG A 243 -21.98 7.65 3.80
CA ARG A 243 -22.45 7.28 5.16
C ARG A 243 -22.35 5.80 5.49
N ILE A 244 -22.55 4.92 4.51
CA ILE A 244 -22.48 3.46 4.68
C ILE A 244 -21.03 3.02 4.48
N GLY A 245 -20.46 2.29 5.45
CA GLY A 245 -19.05 1.83 5.37
C GLY A 245 -18.03 2.98 5.41
N ASN A 246 -18.37 4.09 6.07
CA ASN A 246 -17.52 5.29 6.17
C ASN A 246 -16.21 5.03 6.93
N MET A 247 -16.23 4.13 7.92
CA MET A 247 -15.06 3.74 8.72
C MET A 247 -14.33 4.92 9.38
N GLY A 248 -15.02 6.04 9.63
CA GLY A 248 -14.44 7.25 10.24
C GLY A 248 -13.80 8.25 9.26
N SER A 249 -13.88 7.98 7.95
CA SER A 249 -13.41 8.88 6.89
C SER A 249 -14.12 10.24 6.93
N GLN A 250 -13.32 11.31 6.98
CA GLN A 250 -13.83 12.69 6.96
C GLN A 250 -13.90 13.24 5.52
N SER A 251 -14.41 14.46 5.39
CA SER A 251 -14.53 15.14 4.10
C SER A 251 -13.17 15.38 3.41
N THR A 252 -13.20 15.62 2.11
CA THR A 252 -12.01 15.96 1.30
C THR A 252 -11.41 17.32 1.68
N GLY A 253 -12.15 18.17 2.39
CA GLY A 253 -11.65 19.44 2.94
C GLY A 253 -10.93 19.29 4.28
N HIS A 254 -10.96 18.11 4.91
CA HIS A 254 -10.37 17.90 6.23
C HIS A 254 -8.85 18.16 6.21
N PRO A 255 -8.24 18.77 7.25
CA PRO A 255 -6.81 19.05 7.28
C PRO A 255 -5.92 17.81 7.13
N ALA A 256 -6.40 16.64 7.56
CA ALA A 256 -5.69 15.36 7.39
C ALA A 256 -5.75 14.81 5.95
N ALA A 257 -6.66 15.28 5.09
CA ALA A 257 -6.81 14.76 3.72
C ALA A 257 -5.62 15.13 2.84
N ARG A 258 -5.12 14.16 2.05
CA ARG A 258 -3.95 14.30 1.15
C ARG A 258 -4.29 13.96 -0.28
N LEU A 259 -4.98 12.85 -0.47
CA LEU A 259 -5.28 12.26 -1.76
C LEU A 259 -6.70 11.70 -1.72
N GLN A 260 -7.41 11.75 -2.84
CA GLN A 260 -8.73 11.14 -2.99
C GLN A 260 -8.70 10.18 -4.17
N HIS A 261 -9.14 8.94 -3.95
CA HIS A 261 -9.43 8.01 -5.03
C HIS A 261 -10.83 8.26 -5.60
N MET A 262 -10.93 8.44 -6.92
CA MET A 262 -12.21 8.76 -7.57
C MET A 262 -13.05 7.51 -7.87
N ALA A 263 -12.45 6.32 -7.79
CA ALA A 263 -13.11 5.03 -8.05
C ALA A 263 -13.84 5.03 -9.40
N ALA A 264 -13.22 5.65 -10.41
CA ALA A 264 -13.87 5.89 -11.69
C ALA A 264 -14.26 4.57 -12.36
N GLY A 265 -13.40 3.54 -12.21
CA GLY A 265 -13.69 2.16 -12.59
C GLY A 265 -14.12 1.98 -14.05
N SER A 266 -14.00 3.02 -14.88
CA SER A 266 -14.71 3.16 -16.16
C SER A 266 -14.17 2.23 -17.23
N TRP A 267 -13.01 1.61 -16.98
CA TRP A 267 -12.42 0.58 -17.82
C TRP A 267 -12.84 -0.85 -17.41
N ARG A 268 -13.45 -1.06 -16.24
CA ARG A 268 -13.95 -2.37 -15.81
C ARG A 268 -15.41 -2.54 -16.28
N LYS A 269 -15.66 -3.55 -17.13
CA LYS A 269 -17.04 -3.96 -17.43
C LYS A 269 -17.65 -4.57 -16.17
N ALA A 270 -18.86 -4.15 -15.81
CA ALA A 270 -19.58 -4.76 -14.69
C ALA A 270 -19.74 -6.26 -14.93
N ASN A 271 -19.32 -7.08 -13.96
CA ASN A 271 -19.50 -8.52 -14.00
C ASN A 271 -20.60 -8.92 -13.01
N LEU A 272 -21.66 -9.55 -13.51
CA LEU A 272 -22.83 -9.91 -12.71
C LEU A 272 -22.51 -10.86 -11.55
N GLN A 273 -21.56 -11.78 -11.71
CA GLN A 273 -21.14 -12.68 -10.64
C GLN A 273 -20.44 -11.92 -9.52
N VAL A 274 -19.55 -10.98 -9.87
CA VAL A 274 -18.83 -10.14 -8.89
C VAL A 274 -19.81 -9.25 -8.13
N GLU A 275 -20.74 -8.59 -8.84
CA GLU A 275 -21.76 -7.73 -8.22
C GLU A 275 -22.73 -8.54 -7.33
N TYR A 276 -23.10 -9.76 -7.74
CA TYR A 276 -23.91 -10.65 -6.91
C TYR A 276 -23.16 -11.11 -5.66
N GLY A 277 -21.89 -11.48 -5.78
CA GLY A 277 -21.04 -11.82 -4.63
C GLY A 277 -20.92 -10.66 -3.63
N LYS A 278 -20.74 -9.44 -4.15
CA LYS A 278 -20.74 -8.21 -3.33
C LYS A 278 -22.08 -8.00 -2.63
N PHE A 279 -23.20 -8.11 -3.35
CA PHE A 279 -24.53 -8.01 -2.77
C PHE A 279 -24.76 -9.06 -1.68
N CYS A 280 -24.40 -10.32 -1.94
CA CYS A 280 -24.52 -11.43 -1.00
C CYS A 280 -23.73 -11.18 0.30
N ARG A 281 -22.48 -10.72 0.19
CA ARG A 281 -21.65 -10.36 1.34
C ARG A 281 -22.23 -9.20 2.14
N THR A 282 -22.59 -8.12 1.45
CA THR A 282 -22.98 -6.87 2.11
C THR A 282 -24.37 -6.95 2.74
N ILE A 283 -25.34 -7.58 2.06
CA ILE A 283 -26.75 -7.59 2.51
C ILE A 283 -27.07 -8.81 3.37
N PHE A 284 -26.60 -9.99 2.97
CA PHE A 284 -26.95 -11.23 3.68
C PHE A 284 -25.88 -11.69 4.66
N GLY A 285 -24.65 -11.16 4.58
CA GLY A 285 -23.54 -11.68 5.38
C GLY A 285 -23.23 -13.14 5.02
N LEU A 286 -23.33 -13.49 3.73
CA LEU A 286 -22.99 -14.79 3.17
C LEU A 286 -21.89 -14.62 2.09
N CYS A 287 -21.48 -15.69 1.42
CA CYS A 287 -20.55 -15.61 0.29
C CYS A 287 -19.17 -14.99 0.62
N ARG A 288 -18.63 -15.25 1.82
CA ARG A 288 -17.32 -14.73 2.28
C ARG A 288 -16.20 -15.02 1.26
N GLU A 289 -16.13 -16.26 0.79
CA GLU A 289 -15.12 -16.76 -0.15
C GLU A 289 -15.46 -16.50 -1.63
N TRP A 290 -16.52 -15.75 -1.93
CA TRP A 290 -16.89 -15.47 -3.32
C TRP A 290 -15.90 -14.48 -3.94
N SER A 291 -15.30 -14.86 -5.07
CA SER A 291 -14.27 -14.07 -5.76
C SER A 291 -14.67 -12.60 -5.95
N LYS A 292 -13.73 -11.68 -5.72
CA LYS A 292 -13.92 -10.25 -6.01
C LYS A 292 -13.44 -9.91 -7.43
N PHE A 293 -12.97 -10.91 -8.16
CA PHE A 293 -12.49 -10.82 -9.53
C PHE A 293 -13.35 -11.69 -10.46
N PRO A 294 -13.65 -11.24 -11.69
CA PRO A 294 -14.38 -12.05 -12.65
C PRO A 294 -13.57 -13.32 -13.00
N ASP A 295 -14.25 -14.47 -13.09
CA ASP A 295 -13.62 -15.68 -13.62
C ASP A 295 -13.13 -15.42 -15.06
N PRO A 296 -11.95 -15.92 -15.45
CA PRO A 296 -11.40 -15.75 -16.80
C PRO A 296 -12.23 -16.44 -17.89
#